data_AF-M1NK98-F1
#
_entry.id   AF-M1NK98-F1
#
_cell.length_a   1.000
_cell.length_b   1.000
_cell.length_c   1.000
_cell.angle_alpha   90.00
_cell.angle_beta   90.00
_cell.angle_gamma   90.00
#
_symmetry.space_group_name_H-M   'P 1'
#
loop_
_entity.id
_entity.type
_entity.pdbx_description
1 polymer ?
#
loop_
_entity_poly.entity_id
_entity_poly.type
_entity_poly.pdbx_seq_one_letter_code
_entity_poly.pdbx_strand_id
1 'polypeptide(L)'
;MSSSSARGRGNRRRGFPALTIVLVAVLVLALAAIPLVFLQGYSRGVETGGRATGQAASRDSALPTLPGGARVGSGQDLGTFVENSTGSQVSFHRLSDGHRTGTATERFARPALSLVKLYIADHVLEHGTLAEQYAAIAMISSSDDGTASELYEKYPDSIGETARKYGLMSTRGDERWGYSVTSTYDVVSFVSQLMEEDPTSPILVAMAQASPVAADGYGQDFGTSVLPGVIGTKWGWSDGRELHSSVSFGEDFVVAAAVTGSADDLTALVEEQLTDEVAAASR
;
A
#
# COMPACT_ATOMS: atom_id res chain seq x y z
N MET A 1 -69.67 41.67 -6.34
CA MET A 1 -69.77 41.55 -4.86
C MET A 1 -70.58 40.29 -4.58
N SER A 2 -69.89 39.17 -4.34
CA SER A 2 -70.48 37.86 -4.06
C SER A 2 -70.28 37.50 -2.59
N SER A 3 -71.26 36.76 -2.09
CA SER A 3 -71.60 36.54 -0.70
C SER A 3 -71.08 35.20 -0.18
N SER A 4 -70.85 35.17 1.13
CA SER A 4 -71.19 34.09 2.07
C SER A 4 -70.27 32.87 2.28
N SER A 5 -69.91 32.72 3.57
CA SER A 5 -70.04 31.49 4.40
C SER A 5 -69.05 30.34 4.20
N ALA A 6 -68.64 29.53 5.18
CA ALA A 6 -68.52 29.57 6.64
C ALA A 6 -67.99 28.17 7.04
N ARG A 7 -67.21 28.09 8.13
CA ARG A 7 -67.00 26.93 9.04
C ARG A 7 -66.41 25.60 8.51
N GLY A 8 -65.38 25.13 9.23
CA GLY A 8 -65.03 23.71 9.31
C GLY A 8 -63.88 23.46 10.29
N ARG A 9 -64.20 22.98 11.51
CA ARG A 9 -63.25 22.47 12.52
C ARG A 9 -62.48 21.25 12.01
N GLY A 10 -61.21 21.11 12.39
CA GLY A 10 -60.44 19.89 12.20
C GLY A 10 -59.18 19.83 13.06
N ASN A 11 -59.33 19.39 14.30
CA ASN A 11 -58.24 19.06 15.22
C ASN A 11 -57.44 17.87 14.65
N ARG A 12 -56.18 18.08 14.23
CA ARG A 12 -55.28 16.98 13.84
C ARG A 12 -54.05 16.96 14.76
N ARG A 13 -54.05 15.94 15.61
CA ARG A 13 -52.92 15.45 16.41
C ARG A 13 -51.71 15.28 15.49
N ARG A 14 -50.59 15.92 15.83
CA ARG A 14 -49.27 15.62 15.23
C ARG A 14 -48.80 14.28 15.78
N GLY A 15 -48.94 13.22 14.99
CA GLY A 15 -48.27 11.95 15.22
C GLY A 15 -46.78 12.12 14.92
N PHE A 16 -45.93 11.81 15.89
CA PHE A 16 -44.51 11.58 15.65
C PHE A 16 -44.36 10.24 14.92
N PRO A 17 -43.71 10.17 13.75
CA PRO A 17 -43.50 8.90 13.07
C PRO A 17 -42.49 8.05 13.84
N ALA A 18 -42.88 6.79 14.09
CA ALA A 18 -42.20 5.75 14.84
C ALA A 18 -40.91 5.22 14.18
N LEU A 19 -40.06 6.09 13.63
CA LEU A 19 -38.81 5.69 12.97
C LEU A 19 -37.55 5.92 13.81
N THR A 20 -37.67 6.59 14.97
CA THR A 20 -36.50 6.97 15.79
C THR A 20 -36.18 5.98 16.91
N ILE A 21 -36.99 4.92 17.10
CA ILE A 21 -36.83 3.99 18.24
C ILE A 21 -36.07 2.70 17.86
N VAL A 22 -35.88 2.39 16.58
CA VAL A 22 -35.17 1.16 16.17
C VAL A 22 -33.64 1.34 16.14
N LEU A 23 -33.12 2.57 16.04
CA LEU A 23 -31.67 2.80 15.91
C LEU A 23 -30.90 2.84 17.25
N VAL A 24 -31.59 2.95 18.40
CA VAL A 24 -30.94 2.99 19.72
C VAL A 24 -30.75 1.59 20.33
N ALA A 25 -31.45 0.57 19.83
CA ALA A 25 -31.38 -0.79 20.37
C ALA A 25 -30.20 -1.63 19.85
N VAL A 26 -29.55 -1.23 18.74
CA VAL A 26 -28.40 -1.98 18.19
C VAL A 26 -27.07 -1.52 18.82
N LEU A 27 -27.02 -0.33 19.42
CA LEU A 27 -25.79 0.24 19.99
C LEU A 27 -25.47 -0.25 21.43
N VAL A 28 -26.32 -1.08 22.03
CA VAL A 28 -26.14 -1.58 23.41
C VAL A 28 -25.74 -3.07 23.45
N LEU A 29 -25.69 -3.78 22.32
CA LEU A 29 -25.34 -5.20 22.26
C LEU A 29 -23.92 -5.52 21.74
N ALA A 30 -23.10 -4.50 21.47
CA ALA A 30 -21.70 -4.68 21.04
C ALA A 30 -20.66 -4.32 22.14
N LEU A 31 -21.06 -4.34 23.42
CA LEU A 31 -20.21 -4.07 24.58
C LEU A 31 -19.99 -5.27 25.51
N ALA A 32 -20.27 -6.49 25.04
CA ALA A 32 -20.10 -7.71 25.84
C ALA A 32 -19.54 -8.88 25.02
N ALA A 33 -18.27 -8.79 24.62
CA ALA A 33 -17.48 -9.97 24.24
C ALA A 33 -15.97 -9.64 24.29
N ILE A 34 -15.41 -9.50 25.51
CA ILE A 34 -13.98 -9.67 25.73
C ILE A 34 -13.78 -11.07 26.32
N PRO A 35 -13.16 -12.03 25.61
CA PRO A 35 -12.56 -13.16 26.26
C PRO A 35 -11.15 -12.77 26.71
N LEU A 36 -11.04 -12.56 28.02
CA LEU A 36 -9.83 -12.60 28.80
C LEU A 36 -9.20 -14.01 28.68
N VAL A 37 -8.00 -14.16 28.14
CA VAL A 37 -7.18 -15.37 28.36
C VAL A 37 -5.78 -14.98 28.79
N PHE A 38 -5.56 -15.11 30.10
CA PHE A 38 -4.27 -15.11 30.77
C PHE A 38 -3.49 -16.40 30.49
N LEU A 39 -2.21 -16.25 30.19
CA LEU A 39 -1.08 -16.80 30.95
C LEU A 39 -1.15 -18.26 31.49
N GLN A 40 -0.64 -19.22 30.71
CA GLN A 40 0.02 -20.46 31.19
C GLN A 40 0.61 -21.19 29.96
N GLY A 41 1.84 -21.68 29.89
CA GLY A 41 2.95 -21.72 30.82
C GLY A 41 4.22 -22.12 30.07
N TYR A 42 5.35 -21.70 30.62
CA TYR A 42 6.68 -22.19 30.32
C TYR A 42 6.75 -23.73 30.40
N SER A 43 7.40 -24.36 29.42
CA SER A 43 8.34 -25.44 29.73
C SER A 43 9.39 -25.61 28.62
N ARG A 44 10.63 -25.63 29.10
CA ARG A 44 11.88 -25.90 28.39
C ARG A 44 11.90 -27.31 27.83
N GLY A 45 12.51 -27.45 26.66
CA GLY A 45 13.09 -28.70 26.16
C GLY A 45 14.44 -28.38 25.50
N VAL A 46 15.51 -28.49 26.29
CA VAL A 46 16.89 -28.54 25.80
C VAL A 46 17.16 -30.00 25.47
N GLU A 47 17.52 -30.30 24.22
CA GLU A 47 18.28 -31.51 23.93
C GLU A 47 19.50 -31.18 23.06
N THR A 48 20.62 -31.65 23.59
CA THR A 48 21.98 -31.59 23.09
C THR A 48 22.28 -32.78 22.19
N GLY A 49 23.12 -32.58 21.17
CA GLY A 49 24.04 -33.61 20.70
C GLY A 49 24.14 -33.75 19.19
N GLY A 50 25.36 -33.63 18.65
CA GLY A 50 25.65 -34.07 17.28
C GLY A 50 26.78 -33.31 16.60
N ARG A 51 28.01 -33.44 17.10
CA ARG A 51 29.23 -32.99 16.43
C ARG A 51 29.54 -33.97 15.30
N ALA A 52 29.63 -33.49 14.05
CA ALA A 52 30.25 -34.23 12.96
C ALA A 52 31.15 -33.30 12.14
N THR A 53 32.43 -33.64 12.20
CA THR A 53 33.57 -33.10 11.46
C THR A 53 33.49 -33.45 9.98
N GLY A 54 33.88 -32.52 9.10
CA GLY A 54 34.02 -32.79 7.68
C GLY A 54 34.70 -31.65 6.95
N GLN A 55 36.02 -31.56 7.06
CA GLN A 55 36.87 -30.69 6.27
C GLN A 55 37.16 -31.38 4.94
N ALA A 56 36.84 -30.74 3.82
CA ALA A 56 37.41 -31.08 2.51
C ALA A 56 37.67 -29.79 1.73
N ALA A 57 38.94 -29.61 1.39
CA ALA A 57 39.48 -28.49 0.65
C ALA A 57 39.28 -28.67 -0.86
N SER A 58 39.09 -27.56 -1.57
CA SER A 58 39.38 -27.44 -3.00
C SER A 58 39.92 -26.04 -3.27
N ARG A 59 41.17 -25.95 -3.73
CA ARG A 59 41.75 -24.75 -4.35
C ARG A 59 41.73 -24.88 -5.87
N ASP A 60 41.60 -23.71 -6.49
CA ASP A 60 42.10 -23.27 -7.80
C ASP A 60 41.35 -23.59 -9.10
N SER A 61 40.76 -22.49 -9.61
CA SER A 61 41.12 -21.81 -10.88
C SER A 61 40.47 -22.27 -12.19
N ALA A 62 39.53 -21.46 -12.70
CA ALA A 62 39.66 -20.72 -13.97
C ALA A 62 38.36 -19.94 -14.33
N LEU A 63 38.49 -18.63 -14.58
CA LEU A 63 37.61 -17.83 -15.46
C LEU A 63 38.15 -17.98 -16.92
N PRO A 64 37.36 -17.77 -18.01
CA PRO A 64 36.24 -16.81 -18.09
C PRO A 64 35.00 -17.29 -18.90
N THR A 65 33.80 -16.81 -18.56
CA THR A 65 32.65 -16.71 -19.50
C THR A 65 31.67 -15.65 -19.00
N LEU A 66 31.48 -14.57 -19.76
CA LEU A 66 30.24 -13.78 -19.82
C LEU A 66 29.40 -14.38 -20.95
N PRO A 67 28.05 -14.37 -21.00
CA PRO A 67 27.10 -13.44 -20.36
C PRO A 67 25.80 -14.10 -19.80
N GLY A 68 24.94 -13.29 -19.15
CA GLY A 68 23.47 -13.49 -19.12
C GLY A 68 22.95 -14.79 -18.49
N GLY A 69 22.61 -14.73 -17.20
CA GLY A 69 21.86 -15.82 -16.55
C GLY A 69 21.99 -15.79 -15.04
N ALA A 70 21.51 -14.73 -14.40
CA ALA A 70 21.28 -14.79 -12.96
C ALA A 70 20.11 -15.76 -12.70
N ARG A 71 20.43 -17.02 -12.42
CA ARG A 71 19.54 -17.91 -11.67
C ARG A 71 19.49 -17.35 -10.25
N VAL A 72 18.46 -16.56 -9.96
CA VAL A 72 18.18 -16.11 -8.62
C VAL A 72 17.59 -17.31 -7.88
N GLY A 73 18.34 -17.81 -6.90
CA GLY A 73 17.90 -18.88 -6.02
C GLY A 73 16.69 -18.43 -5.20
N SER A 74 15.71 -19.31 -5.09
CA SER A 74 14.59 -19.20 -4.17
C SER A 74 15.11 -19.02 -2.73
N GLY A 75 14.64 -17.99 -2.04
CA GLY A 75 14.89 -17.78 -0.61
C GLY A 75 15.94 -16.74 -0.24
N GLN A 76 15.99 -15.58 -0.92
CA GLN A 76 16.74 -14.43 -0.39
C GLN A 76 16.06 -13.92 0.88
N ASP A 77 16.79 -13.94 1.99
CA ASP A 77 16.45 -13.28 3.25
C ASP A 77 16.26 -11.78 2.99
N LEU A 78 15.25 -11.13 3.58
CA LEU A 78 15.11 -9.67 3.50
C LEU A 78 16.40 -8.98 3.97
N GLY A 79 17.15 -9.62 4.87
CA GLY A 79 18.49 -9.19 5.29
C GLY A 79 19.51 -9.05 4.16
N THR A 80 19.51 -9.92 3.13
CA THR A 80 20.42 -9.79 1.97
C THR A 80 19.96 -8.73 0.98
N PHE A 81 18.66 -8.40 0.97
CA PHE A 81 18.11 -7.26 0.21
C PHE A 81 18.55 -5.93 0.84
N VAL A 82 18.59 -5.87 2.17
CA VAL A 82 19.01 -4.70 2.98
C VAL A 82 20.51 -4.40 2.85
N GLU A 83 21.37 -5.42 2.67
CA GLU A 83 22.83 -5.20 2.51
C GLU A 83 23.20 -4.40 1.25
N ASN A 84 22.29 -4.30 0.27
CA ASN A 84 22.47 -3.43 -0.89
C ASN A 84 21.82 -2.06 -0.63
N SER A 85 22.35 -1.35 0.37
CA SER A 85 22.01 0.02 0.76
C SER A 85 22.38 1.06 -0.31
N THR A 86 21.90 0.86 -1.55
CA THR A 86 21.76 2.00 -2.44
C THR A 86 20.80 2.98 -1.73
N GLY A 87 21.13 4.27 -1.70
CA GLY A 87 20.50 5.25 -0.81
C GLY A 87 18.99 5.43 -1.01
N SER A 88 18.43 6.40 -0.29
CA SER A 88 17.02 6.81 -0.41
C SER A 88 16.60 6.96 -1.88
N GLN A 89 15.37 6.56 -2.18
CA GLN A 89 14.74 6.79 -3.48
C GLN A 89 13.68 7.86 -3.35
N VAL A 90 13.67 8.79 -4.30
CA VAL A 90 12.63 9.81 -4.47
C VAL A 90 12.32 9.93 -5.96
N SER A 91 11.04 10.03 -6.29
CA SER A 91 10.54 10.39 -7.63
C SER A 91 9.37 11.35 -7.50
N PHE A 92 9.33 12.34 -8.38
CA PHE A 92 8.26 13.32 -8.50
C PHE A 92 7.89 13.48 -9.98
N HIS A 93 6.59 13.65 -10.23
CA HIS A 93 6.04 13.95 -11.55
C HIS A 93 4.95 15.00 -11.42
N ARG A 94 5.08 16.12 -12.13
CA ARG A 94 4.01 17.10 -12.34
C ARG A 94 3.33 16.84 -13.68
N LEU A 95 2.01 16.72 -13.68
CA LEU A 95 1.23 16.25 -14.82
C LEU A 95 1.07 17.34 -15.88
N SER A 96 0.82 18.59 -15.48
CA SER A 96 0.53 19.71 -16.37
C SER A 96 1.59 20.01 -17.42
N ASP A 97 2.87 19.74 -17.12
CA ASP A 97 3.98 19.98 -18.04
C ASP A 97 4.97 18.82 -18.17
N GLY A 98 4.66 17.67 -17.57
CA GLY A 98 5.49 16.47 -17.59
C GLY A 98 6.83 16.63 -16.85
N HIS A 99 6.98 17.64 -16.00
CA HIS A 99 8.21 17.82 -15.22
C HIS A 99 8.46 16.61 -14.30
N ARG A 100 9.66 16.05 -14.36
CA ARG A 100 10.10 14.95 -13.51
C ARG A 100 11.42 15.27 -12.84
N THR A 101 11.50 14.95 -11.56
CA THR A 101 12.73 15.01 -10.76
C THR A 101 12.79 13.81 -9.82
N GLY A 102 13.98 13.45 -9.38
CA GLY A 102 14.19 12.30 -8.53
C GLY A 102 15.66 12.04 -8.23
N THR A 103 15.89 11.13 -7.29
CA THR A 103 17.22 10.65 -6.93
C THR A 103 17.85 9.82 -8.06
N ALA A 104 19.18 9.76 -8.12
CA ALA A 104 19.88 8.92 -9.10
C ALA A 104 19.53 7.41 -9.02
N THR A 105 19.01 6.97 -7.87
CA THR A 105 18.63 5.59 -7.58
C THR A 105 17.15 5.30 -7.87
N GLU A 106 16.35 6.28 -8.33
CA GLU A 106 14.89 6.20 -8.39
C GLU A 106 14.32 5.05 -9.24
N ARG A 107 15.12 4.51 -10.15
CA ARG A 107 14.75 3.41 -11.05
C ARG A 107 15.22 2.04 -10.57
N PHE A 108 15.97 1.96 -9.47
CA PHE A 108 16.46 0.68 -8.99
C PHE A 108 15.34 -0.12 -8.32
N ALA A 109 15.25 -1.41 -8.63
CA ALA A 109 14.27 -2.29 -8.00
C ALA A 109 14.58 -2.47 -6.51
N ARG A 110 13.56 -2.25 -5.66
CA ARG A 110 13.57 -2.36 -4.20
C ARG A 110 12.37 -3.17 -3.73
N PRO A 111 12.34 -3.67 -2.48
CA PRO A 111 11.16 -4.35 -1.96
C PRO A 111 9.96 -3.42 -2.11
N ALA A 112 8.91 -3.90 -2.76
CA ALA A 112 7.73 -3.08 -3.03
C ALA A 112 6.89 -2.86 -1.78
N LEU A 113 7.06 -3.72 -0.76
CA LEU A 113 6.29 -3.70 0.48
C LEU A 113 4.77 -3.66 0.14
N SER A 114 3.98 -2.94 0.94
CA SER A 114 2.55 -2.78 0.67
C SER A 114 2.20 -1.89 -0.53
N LEU A 115 3.17 -1.28 -1.24
CA LEU A 115 2.88 -0.58 -2.49
C LEU A 115 2.44 -1.55 -3.60
N VAL A 116 2.92 -2.79 -3.55
CA VAL A 116 2.60 -3.81 -4.55
C VAL A 116 1.11 -4.17 -4.62
N LYS A 117 0.37 -3.91 -3.53
CA LYS A 117 -1.08 -4.10 -3.47
C LYS A 117 -1.82 -3.27 -4.52
N LEU A 118 -1.27 -2.12 -4.93
CA LEU A 118 -1.80 -1.30 -6.03
C LEU A 118 -1.84 -2.09 -7.35
N TYR A 119 -0.80 -2.88 -7.62
CA TYR A 119 -0.71 -3.68 -8.85
C TYR A 119 -1.62 -4.91 -8.80
N ILE A 120 -1.73 -5.54 -7.62
CA ILE A 120 -2.70 -6.62 -7.41
C ILE A 120 -4.12 -6.10 -7.65
N ALA A 121 -4.45 -4.92 -7.10
CA ALA A 121 -5.79 -4.34 -7.25
C ALA A 121 -6.12 -3.98 -8.70
N ASP A 122 -5.18 -3.40 -9.46
CA ASP A 122 -5.37 -3.10 -10.88
C ASP A 122 -5.75 -4.34 -11.68
N HIS A 123 -4.98 -5.41 -11.55
CA HIS A 123 -5.28 -6.67 -12.24
C HIS A 123 -6.64 -7.26 -11.80
N VAL A 124 -6.95 -7.25 -10.50
CA VAL A 124 -8.21 -7.80 -9.96
C VAL A 124 -9.42 -6.97 -10.39
N LEU A 125 -9.28 -5.66 -10.59
CA LEU A 125 -10.38 -4.82 -11.10
C LEU A 125 -10.82 -5.23 -12.51
N GLU A 126 -9.90 -5.76 -13.31
CA GLU A 126 -10.19 -6.22 -14.68
C GLU A 126 -10.61 -7.68 -14.76
N HIS A 127 -10.05 -8.54 -13.90
CA HIS A 127 -10.16 -10.01 -14.02
C HIS A 127 -10.89 -10.69 -12.85
N GLY A 128 -11.14 -9.93 -11.78
CA GLY A 128 -11.81 -10.38 -10.56
C GLY A 128 -13.32 -10.48 -10.70
N THR A 129 -13.92 -11.32 -9.86
CA THR A 129 -15.36 -11.25 -9.58
C THR A 129 -15.68 -9.94 -8.85
N LEU A 130 -16.94 -9.52 -8.87
CA LEU A 130 -17.36 -8.29 -8.16
C LEU A 130 -16.95 -8.29 -6.68
N ALA A 131 -17.03 -9.43 -6.00
CA ALA A 131 -16.61 -9.55 -4.60
C ALA A 131 -15.10 -9.32 -4.42
N GLU A 132 -14.29 -9.85 -5.33
CA GLU A 132 -12.82 -9.68 -5.32
C GLU A 132 -12.42 -8.26 -5.68
N GLN A 133 -13.15 -7.61 -6.58
CA GLN A 133 -12.95 -6.19 -6.88
C GLN A 133 -13.18 -5.34 -5.63
N TYR A 134 -14.28 -5.56 -4.89
CA TYR A 134 -14.51 -4.86 -3.62
C TYR A 134 -13.44 -5.18 -2.57
N ALA A 135 -13.00 -6.44 -2.48
CA ALA A 135 -11.92 -6.83 -1.58
C ALA A 135 -10.60 -6.13 -1.94
N ALA A 136 -10.26 -6.04 -3.23
CA ALA A 136 -9.08 -5.35 -3.72
C ALA A 136 -9.10 -3.85 -3.37
N ILE A 137 -10.24 -3.19 -3.53
CA ILE A 137 -10.40 -1.78 -3.15
C ILE A 137 -10.27 -1.59 -1.64
N ALA A 138 -10.94 -2.42 -0.83
CA ALA A 138 -10.82 -2.37 0.62
C ALA A 138 -9.36 -2.59 1.08
N MET A 139 -8.65 -3.53 0.45
CA MET A 139 -7.24 -3.84 0.70
C MET A 139 -6.33 -2.63 0.48
N ILE A 140 -6.58 -1.78 -0.52
CA ILE A 140 -5.78 -0.56 -0.72
C ILE A 140 -5.92 0.36 0.50
N SER A 141 -7.15 0.60 0.96
CA SER A 141 -7.43 1.54 2.05
C SER A 141 -6.96 1.04 3.42
N SER A 142 -7.18 -0.24 3.74
CA SER A 142 -6.79 -0.84 5.03
C SER A 142 -5.39 -1.44 5.04
N SER A 143 -4.73 -1.52 3.87
CA SER A 143 -3.45 -2.19 3.69
C SER A 143 -3.43 -3.65 4.19
N ASP A 144 -4.54 -4.38 3.99
CA ASP A 144 -4.73 -5.74 4.54
C ASP A 144 -3.87 -6.81 3.84
N ASP A 145 -2.99 -7.46 4.59
CA ASP A 145 -2.06 -8.49 4.09
C ASP A 145 -2.73 -9.83 3.83
N GLY A 146 -3.81 -10.16 4.54
CA GLY A 146 -4.58 -11.39 4.35
C GLY A 146 -5.26 -11.38 2.98
N THR A 147 -5.96 -10.29 2.69
CA THR A 147 -6.63 -10.04 1.41
C THR A 147 -5.61 -10.00 0.26
N ALA A 148 -4.44 -9.38 0.47
CA ALA A 148 -3.37 -9.40 -0.53
C ALA A 148 -2.88 -10.82 -0.81
N SER A 149 -2.76 -11.66 0.23
CA SER A 149 -2.34 -13.04 0.08
C SER A 149 -3.37 -13.87 -0.68
N GLU A 150 -4.66 -13.75 -0.34
CA GLU A 150 -5.75 -14.46 -1.01
C GLU A 150 -5.89 -14.05 -2.49
N LEU A 151 -5.86 -12.74 -2.77
CA LEU A 151 -5.95 -12.25 -4.13
C LEU A 151 -4.72 -12.64 -4.96
N TYR A 152 -3.52 -12.55 -4.39
CA TYR A 152 -2.31 -12.92 -5.11
C TYR A 152 -2.20 -14.43 -5.35
N GLU A 153 -2.63 -15.27 -4.41
CA GLU A 153 -2.69 -16.73 -4.62
C GLU A 153 -3.61 -17.08 -5.80
N LYS A 154 -4.74 -16.37 -5.93
CA LYS A 154 -5.66 -16.56 -7.04
C LYS A 154 -5.15 -15.96 -8.36
N TYR A 155 -4.43 -14.84 -8.29
CA TYR A 155 -3.90 -14.09 -9.43
C TYR A 155 -2.38 -13.91 -9.33
N PRO A 156 -1.58 -15.00 -9.44
CA PRO A 156 -0.14 -14.96 -9.18
C PRO A 156 0.64 -14.10 -10.18
N ASP A 157 0.11 -13.93 -11.40
CA ASP A 157 0.73 -13.10 -12.43
C ASP A 157 0.33 -11.62 -12.35
N SER A 158 -0.57 -11.24 -11.43
CA SER A 158 -1.17 -9.89 -11.33
C SER A 158 -0.13 -8.76 -11.37
N ILE A 159 0.92 -8.85 -10.55
CA ILE A 159 1.98 -7.84 -10.49
C ILE A 159 2.73 -7.76 -11.83
N GLY A 160 3.09 -8.91 -12.40
CA GLY A 160 3.82 -8.97 -13.67
C GLY A 160 2.99 -8.49 -14.85
N GLU A 161 1.69 -8.75 -14.85
CA GLU A 161 0.75 -8.29 -15.87
C GLU A 161 0.49 -6.79 -15.79
N THR A 162 0.21 -6.25 -14.61
CA THR A 162 0.12 -4.80 -14.41
C THR A 162 1.43 -4.10 -14.77
N ALA A 163 2.59 -4.67 -14.38
CA ALA A 163 3.89 -4.11 -14.77
C ALA A 163 4.07 -4.06 -16.30
N ARG A 164 3.65 -5.10 -17.04
CA ARG A 164 3.67 -5.09 -18.51
C ARG A 164 2.68 -4.09 -19.10
N LYS A 165 1.46 -4.01 -18.55
CA LYS A 165 0.41 -3.08 -18.97
C LYS A 165 0.88 -1.62 -18.92
N TYR A 166 1.56 -1.25 -17.82
CA TYR A 166 2.00 0.14 -17.57
C TYR A 166 3.48 0.41 -17.87
N GLY A 167 4.23 -0.55 -18.43
CA GLY A 167 5.64 -0.38 -18.79
C GLY A 167 6.60 -0.22 -17.59
N LEU A 168 6.28 -0.83 -16.45
CA LEU A 168 7.00 -0.70 -15.18
C LEU A 168 8.25 -1.62 -15.15
N MET A 169 9.38 -1.13 -15.64
CA MET A 169 10.55 -1.98 -15.96
C MET A 169 11.29 -2.55 -14.73
N SER A 170 11.13 -1.93 -13.57
CA SER A 170 11.75 -2.37 -12.31
C SER A 170 10.77 -3.09 -11.39
N THR A 171 9.56 -3.35 -11.89
CA THR A 171 8.47 -3.98 -11.15
C THR A 171 8.30 -5.44 -11.58
N ARG A 172 8.31 -6.34 -10.61
CA ARG A 172 8.05 -7.77 -10.83
C ARG A 172 7.53 -8.44 -9.56
N GLY A 173 6.65 -9.41 -9.75
CA GLY A 173 6.21 -10.31 -8.69
C GLY A 173 7.31 -11.29 -8.25
N ASP A 174 7.06 -11.94 -7.13
CA ASP A 174 7.84 -13.07 -6.61
C ASP A 174 6.88 -14.22 -6.24
N GLU A 175 7.38 -15.34 -5.71
CA GLU A 175 6.55 -16.47 -5.26
C GLU A 175 5.52 -16.03 -4.21
N ARG A 176 5.88 -15.05 -3.38
CA ARG A 176 4.98 -14.40 -2.41
C ARG A 176 4.96 -12.91 -2.68
N TRP A 177 3.76 -12.31 -2.70
CA TRP A 177 3.59 -10.89 -3.03
C TRP A 177 4.50 -9.96 -2.21
N GLY A 178 4.72 -10.25 -0.92
CA GLY A 178 5.55 -9.43 -0.02
C GLY A 178 7.04 -9.36 -0.39
N TYR A 179 7.53 -10.27 -1.24
CA TYR A 179 8.92 -10.27 -1.73
C TYR A 179 9.07 -9.64 -3.12
N SER A 180 7.96 -9.17 -3.70
CA SER A 180 7.97 -8.48 -4.97
C SER A 180 8.76 -7.18 -4.90
N VAL A 181 9.21 -6.71 -6.06
CA VAL A 181 10.00 -5.47 -6.16
C VAL A 181 9.35 -4.45 -7.07
N THR A 182 9.64 -3.18 -6.83
CA THR A 182 9.26 -2.03 -7.67
C THR A 182 10.30 -0.92 -7.50
N SER A 183 10.09 0.25 -8.11
CA SER A 183 10.92 1.43 -7.89
C SER A 183 10.03 2.66 -7.63
N THR A 184 10.55 3.73 -7.03
CA THR A 184 9.77 4.98 -6.88
C THR A 184 9.36 5.53 -8.24
N TYR A 185 10.20 5.38 -9.26
CA TYR A 185 9.87 5.81 -10.62
C TYR A 185 8.69 5.03 -11.20
N ASP A 186 8.67 3.72 -11.01
CA ASP A 186 7.61 2.86 -11.54
C ASP A 186 6.28 3.15 -10.86
N VAL A 187 6.25 3.24 -9.53
CA VAL A 187 4.99 3.51 -8.82
C VAL A 187 4.44 4.92 -9.10
N VAL A 188 5.32 5.92 -9.25
CA VAL A 188 4.92 7.26 -9.71
C VAL A 188 4.34 7.19 -11.13
N SER A 189 4.98 6.43 -12.03
CA SER A 189 4.51 6.28 -13.40
C SER A 189 3.18 5.52 -13.49
N PHE A 190 2.97 4.52 -12.63
CA PHE A 190 1.69 3.82 -12.51
C PHE A 190 0.57 4.76 -12.06
N VAL A 191 0.76 5.46 -10.93
CA VAL A 191 -0.27 6.37 -10.39
C VAL A 191 -0.53 7.55 -11.34
N SER A 192 0.51 8.07 -12.01
CA SER A 192 0.33 9.13 -13.03
C SER A 192 -0.54 8.66 -14.19
N GLN A 193 -0.30 7.46 -14.71
CA GLN A 193 -1.11 6.88 -15.79
C GLN A 193 -2.56 6.65 -15.34
N LEU A 194 -2.79 6.19 -14.10
CA LEU A 194 -4.16 6.11 -13.57
C LEU A 194 -4.86 7.48 -13.57
N MET A 195 -4.19 8.53 -13.12
CA MET A 195 -4.76 9.88 -13.09
C MET A 195 -5.06 10.44 -14.49
N GLU A 196 -4.19 10.17 -15.45
CA GLU A 196 -4.35 10.61 -16.85
C GLU A 196 -5.45 9.82 -17.58
N GLU A 197 -5.59 8.52 -17.31
CA GLU A 197 -6.58 7.62 -17.94
C GLU A 197 -7.97 7.78 -17.33
N ASP A 198 -8.07 7.71 -16.00
CA ASP A 198 -9.31 7.85 -15.24
C ASP A 198 -9.00 8.45 -13.85
N PRO A 199 -9.16 9.78 -13.68
CA PRO A 199 -8.94 10.43 -12.39
C PRO A 199 -9.94 9.97 -11.30
N THR A 200 -10.98 9.20 -11.67
CA THR A 200 -11.93 8.57 -10.75
C THR A 200 -11.68 7.07 -10.56
N SER A 201 -10.51 6.58 -10.97
CA SER A 201 -10.11 5.18 -10.80
C SER A 201 -10.38 4.71 -9.37
N PRO A 202 -11.03 3.54 -9.18
CA PRO A 202 -11.30 2.98 -7.86
C PRO A 202 -10.05 2.87 -6.95
N ILE A 203 -8.86 2.69 -7.54
CA ILE A 203 -7.59 2.66 -6.80
C ILE A 203 -7.26 4.03 -6.22
N LEU A 204 -7.39 5.11 -7.02
CA LEU A 204 -7.13 6.47 -6.57
C LEU A 204 -8.12 6.88 -5.48
N VAL A 205 -9.40 6.51 -5.64
CA VAL A 205 -10.43 6.72 -4.63
C VAL A 205 -10.09 5.99 -3.32
N ALA A 206 -9.63 4.73 -3.41
CA ALA A 206 -9.24 3.95 -2.23
C ALA A 206 -8.02 4.53 -1.51
N MET A 207 -7.03 5.05 -2.24
CA MET A 207 -5.88 5.77 -1.69
C MET A 207 -6.32 7.08 -1.00
N ALA A 208 -7.27 7.81 -1.58
CA ALA A 208 -7.83 9.03 -0.98
C ALA A 208 -8.73 8.76 0.24
N GLN A 209 -9.15 7.51 0.43
CA GLN A 209 -9.98 7.05 1.55
C GLN A 209 -9.23 6.06 2.44
N ALA A 210 -7.89 6.13 2.46
CA ALA A 210 -7.10 5.25 3.28
C ALA A 210 -7.48 5.36 4.76
N SER A 211 -7.48 4.21 5.44
CA SER A 211 -7.76 4.17 6.88
C SER A 211 -6.59 4.77 7.65
N PRO A 212 -6.80 5.55 8.72
CA PRO A 212 -5.70 6.14 9.50
C PRO A 212 -4.74 5.10 10.10
N VAL A 213 -5.26 3.89 10.33
CA VAL A 213 -4.51 2.75 10.86
C VAL A 213 -4.77 1.57 9.95
N ALA A 214 -3.71 0.86 9.57
CA ALA A 214 -3.78 -0.34 8.75
C ALA A 214 -4.35 -1.54 9.53
N ALA A 215 -4.69 -2.61 8.81
CA ALA A 215 -5.26 -3.83 9.39
C ALA A 215 -4.35 -4.49 10.45
N ASP A 216 -3.04 -4.29 10.35
CA ASP A 216 -2.03 -4.77 11.30
C ASP A 216 -1.83 -3.85 12.52
N GLY A 217 -2.52 -2.70 12.55
CA GLY A 217 -2.42 -1.71 13.62
C GLY A 217 -1.35 -0.63 13.41
N TYR A 218 -0.66 -0.59 12.26
CA TYR A 218 0.34 0.44 11.99
C TYR A 218 -0.27 1.74 11.46
N GLY A 219 0.30 2.88 11.85
CA GLY A 219 -0.17 4.21 11.43
C GLY A 219 0.08 4.46 9.94
N GLN A 220 -0.88 5.10 9.29
CA GLN A 220 -0.81 5.50 7.87
C GLN A 220 -0.81 7.03 7.75
N ASP A 221 0.19 7.66 8.35
CA ASP A 221 0.31 9.12 8.49
C ASP A 221 1.76 9.65 8.33
N PHE A 222 2.59 8.94 7.55
CA PHE A 222 4.01 9.25 7.38
C PHE A 222 4.45 9.37 5.91
N GLY A 223 5.68 9.86 5.70
CA GLY A 223 6.26 9.98 4.37
C GLY A 223 5.49 10.97 3.51
N THR A 224 5.24 10.64 2.25
CA THR A 224 4.65 11.57 1.27
C THR A 224 3.27 12.11 1.67
N SER A 225 2.53 11.46 2.57
CA SER A 225 1.20 11.93 3.01
C SER A 225 1.22 13.24 3.80
N VAL A 226 2.38 13.65 4.34
CA VAL A 226 2.49 14.89 5.11
C VAL A 226 2.63 16.12 4.21
N LEU A 227 2.90 15.92 2.91
CA LEU A 227 3.13 17.00 1.96
C LEU A 227 1.82 17.76 1.67
N PRO A 228 1.89 19.10 1.49
CA PRO A 228 0.71 19.89 1.22
C PRO A 228 0.06 19.50 -0.11
N GLY A 229 -1.27 19.55 -0.19
CA GLY A 229 -2.01 19.27 -1.43
C GLY A 229 -2.12 17.79 -1.80
N VAL A 230 -1.61 16.88 -0.96
CA VAL A 230 -1.85 15.44 -1.12
C VAL A 230 -3.34 15.11 -0.90
N ILE A 231 -3.89 14.32 -1.82
CA ILE A 231 -5.27 13.85 -1.82
C ILE A 231 -5.34 12.39 -1.37
N GLY A 232 -4.43 11.54 -1.84
CA GLY A 232 -4.42 10.13 -1.50
C GLY A 232 -3.03 9.53 -1.47
N THR A 233 -2.85 8.53 -0.62
CA THR A 233 -1.55 7.90 -0.36
C THR A 233 -1.69 6.38 -0.23
N LYS A 234 -0.63 5.66 -0.62
CA LYS A 234 -0.37 4.29 -0.19
C LYS A 234 1.00 4.21 0.47
N TRP A 235 1.05 3.52 1.60
CA TRP A 235 2.27 3.30 2.39
C TRP A 235 2.75 1.84 2.27
N GLY A 236 4.03 1.63 2.53
CA GLY A 236 4.68 0.34 2.66
C GLY A 236 5.70 0.35 3.79
N TRP A 237 5.74 -0.73 4.56
CA TRP A 237 6.73 -0.98 5.61
C TRP A 237 7.09 -2.47 5.63
N SER A 238 8.28 -2.79 6.15
CA SER A 238 8.62 -4.18 6.51
C SER A 238 8.11 -4.52 7.90
N ASP A 239 7.94 -5.81 8.21
CA ASP A 239 7.51 -6.28 9.54
C ASP A 239 8.41 -5.76 10.67
N GLY A 240 9.73 -5.70 10.40
CA GLY A 240 10.72 -5.17 11.32
C GLY A 240 10.76 -3.63 11.40
N ARG A 241 10.01 -2.93 10.53
CA ARG A 241 9.97 -1.47 10.43
C ARG A 241 11.34 -0.84 10.11
N GLU A 242 12.16 -1.57 9.38
CA GLU A 242 13.49 -1.14 8.93
C GLU A 242 13.48 -0.63 7.48
N LEU A 243 12.35 -0.80 6.78
CA LEU A 243 12.12 -0.32 5.42
C LEU A 243 10.80 0.42 5.42
N HIS A 244 10.76 1.62 4.82
CA HIS A 244 9.54 2.39 4.66
C HIS A 244 9.47 3.00 3.26
N SER A 245 8.28 3.03 2.69
CA SER A 245 7.99 3.69 1.42
C SER A 245 6.59 4.27 1.42
N SER A 246 6.36 5.26 0.56
CA SER A 246 5.03 5.81 0.30
C SER A 246 4.95 6.39 -1.10
N VAL A 247 3.75 6.36 -1.68
CA VAL A 247 3.40 7.07 -2.91
C VAL A 247 2.12 7.86 -2.67
N SER A 248 2.11 9.12 -3.10
CA SER A 248 0.98 10.03 -2.98
C SER A 248 0.67 10.69 -4.31
N PHE A 249 -0.59 11.11 -4.47
CA PHE A 249 -0.99 12.02 -5.53
C PHE A 249 -1.73 13.24 -4.96
N GLY A 250 -1.58 14.37 -5.64
CA GLY A 250 -2.38 15.59 -5.48
C GLY A 250 -3.17 15.88 -6.76
N GLU A 251 -3.60 17.13 -6.97
CA GLU A 251 -4.36 17.51 -8.18
C GLU A 251 -3.52 17.43 -9.46
N ASP A 252 -2.26 17.87 -9.39
CA ASP A 252 -1.36 17.99 -10.55
C ASP A 252 -0.01 17.29 -10.35
N PHE A 253 0.14 16.45 -9.33
CA PHE A 253 1.40 15.76 -9.07
C PHE A 253 1.24 14.36 -8.52
N VAL A 254 2.27 13.56 -8.74
CA VAL A 254 2.48 12.25 -8.13
C VAL A 254 3.90 12.19 -7.58
N VAL A 255 4.05 11.67 -6.37
CA VAL A 255 5.33 11.64 -5.66
C VAL A 255 5.49 10.33 -4.89
N ALA A 256 6.68 9.76 -4.92
CA ALA A 256 7.01 8.58 -4.12
C ALA A 256 8.39 8.68 -3.50
N ALA A 257 8.55 8.05 -2.35
CA ALA A 257 9.83 7.91 -1.69
C ALA A 257 9.97 6.56 -0.99
N ALA A 258 11.21 6.10 -0.83
CA ALA A 258 11.56 4.88 -0.10
C ALA A 258 12.90 5.01 0.62
N VAL A 259 13.01 4.45 1.83
CA VAL A 259 14.22 4.46 2.66
C VAL A 259 14.45 3.10 3.32
N THR A 260 15.72 2.79 3.57
CA THR A 260 16.12 1.91 4.67
C THR A 260 16.20 2.76 5.93
N GLY A 261 15.21 2.63 6.81
CA GLY A 261 15.00 3.50 7.95
C GLY A 261 13.55 3.46 8.42
N SER A 262 13.25 4.32 9.39
CA SER A 262 11.95 4.45 10.04
C SER A 262 10.95 5.28 9.22
N ALA A 263 9.70 5.32 9.68
CA ALA A 263 8.67 6.21 9.15
C ALA A 263 9.07 7.70 9.30
N ASP A 264 9.75 8.05 10.39
CA ASP A 264 10.25 9.41 10.63
C ASP A 264 11.38 9.76 9.65
N ASP A 265 12.29 8.83 9.35
CA ASP A 265 13.34 9.03 8.35
C ASP A 265 12.76 9.27 6.95
N LEU A 266 11.71 8.53 6.58
CA LEU A 266 11.00 8.76 5.33
C LEU A 266 10.31 10.13 5.31
N THR A 267 9.71 10.52 6.42
CA THR A 267 9.01 11.81 6.56
C THR A 267 9.98 12.97 6.42
N ALA A 268 11.09 12.93 7.16
CA ALA A 268 12.14 13.95 7.08
C ALA A 268 12.71 14.08 5.66
N LEU A 269 12.96 12.95 4.98
CA LEU A 269 13.44 12.93 3.60
C LEU A 269 12.49 13.67 2.64
N VAL A 270 11.18 13.39 2.72
CA VAL A 270 10.22 13.99 1.78
C VAL A 270 10.00 15.47 2.08
N GLU A 271 9.97 15.87 3.35
CA GLU A 271 9.86 17.28 3.72
C GLU A 271 11.07 18.07 3.22
N GLU A 272 12.28 17.51 3.33
CA GLU A 272 13.51 18.12 2.85
C GLU A 272 13.57 18.23 1.32
N GLN A 273 13.20 17.16 0.60
CA GLN A 273 13.45 17.09 -0.86
C GLN A 273 12.26 17.49 -1.73
N LEU A 274 11.03 17.46 -1.22
CA LEU A 274 9.83 17.53 -2.07
C LEU A 274 8.87 18.68 -1.73
N THR A 275 9.02 19.34 -0.59
CA THR A 275 8.11 20.43 -0.18
C THR A 275 8.04 21.53 -1.24
N ASP A 276 9.18 21.97 -1.76
CA ASP A 276 9.23 23.05 -2.76
C ASP A 276 8.62 22.63 -4.10
N GLU A 277 8.88 21.39 -4.53
CA GLU A 277 8.34 20.85 -5.79
C GLU A 277 6.81 20.70 -5.74
N VAL A 278 6.30 20.14 -4.64
CA VAL A 278 4.86 19.98 -4.40
C VAL A 278 4.17 21.34 -4.25
N ALA A 279 4.78 22.28 -3.52
CA ALA A 279 4.27 23.64 -3.42
C ALA A 279 4.27 24.36 -4.79
N ALA A 280 5.17 24.01 -5.70
CA ALA A 280 5.19 24.54 -7.05
C ALA A 280 4.10 23.96 -7.96
N ALA A 281 3.74 22.69 -7.77
CA ALA A 281 2.64 22.04 -8.51
C ALA A 281 1.25 22.38 -7.97
N SER A 282 1.15 22.84 -6.71
CA SER A 282 -0.13 23.19 -6.08
C SER A 282 -0.54 24.66 -6.28
N ARG A 283 0.14 25.41 -7.16
CA ARG A 283 -0.11 26.82 -7.46
C ARG A 283 -0.80 26.98 -8.81
#